data_AF-A0A6A6E3V7-F1
#
_entry.id   AF-A0A6A6E3V7-F1
#
_cell.length_a   1.000
_cell.length_b   1.000
_cell.length_c   1.000
_cell.angle_alpha   90.00
_cell.angle_beta   90.00
_cell.angle_gamma   90.00
#
_symmetry.space_group_name_H-M   'P 1'
#
loop_
_entity.id
_entity.type
_entity.pdbx_description
1 polymer ?
#
loop_
_entity_poly.entity_id
_entity_poly.type
_entity_poly.pdbx_seq_one_letter_code
_entity_poly.pdbx_strand_id
1 'polypeptide(L)'
;YEFYQDVRHVQYTFEIRKIHERYGPIVRINPREIHISDPDSTTTSTLGRPRNWISGHGLPMLSGSWTQSSAVKHDVPRVHRAALNPFFSKAKVRSLQPQIEEMLAKLLRFAEFRKLANQ
;
A
#
# COMPACT_ATOMS: atom_id res chain seq x y z
N TYR A 1 -1.26 21.69 3.42
CA TYR A 1 -1.77 21.28 2.10
C TYR A 1 -2.20 19.82 2.13
N GLU A 2 -1.31 18.88 2.49
CA GLU A 2 -1.62 17.45 2.68
C GLU A 2 -2.83 17.19 3.60
N PHE A 3 -2.86 17.80 4.80
CA PHE A 3 -4.00 17.66 5.73
C PHE A 3 -5.35 18.11 5.15
N TYR A 4 -5.37 19.09 4.25
CA TYR A 4 -6.61 19.57 3.61
C TYR A 4 -7.13 18.59 2.56
N GLN A 5 -6.23 17.86 1.90
CA GLN A 5 -6.57 16.84 0.92
C GLN A 5 -6.90 15.49 1.57
N ASP A 6 -6.26 15.16 2.70
CA ASP A 6 -6.50 13.93 3.46
C ASP A 6 -7.92 13.86 4.03
N VAL A 7 -8.46 14.99 4.50
CA VAL A 7 -9.87 15.09 4.97
C VAL A 7 -10.88 14.89 3.83
N ARG A 8 -10.47 15.12 2.58
CA ARG A 8 -11.30 14.85 1.39
C ARG A 8 -11.19 13.41 0.88
N HIS A 9 -10.65 12.51 1.71
CA HIS A 9 -10.57 11.05 1.59
C HIS A 9 -10.67 10.49 0.17
N VAL A 10 -9.55 9.92 -0.30
CA VAL A 10 -9.36 9.14 -1.52
C VAL A 10 -8.97 9.94 -2.79
N GLN A 11 -9.14 11.27 -2.82
CA GLN A 11 -8.77 12.04 -4.03
C GLN A 11 -7.27 12.36 -4.16
N TYR A 12 -6.51 12.38 -3.06
CA TYR A 12 -5.12 12.85 -3.10
C TYR A 12 -4.21 12.03 -4.04
N THR A 13 -4.31 10.70 -4.01
CA THR A 13 -3.57 9.81 -4.92
C THR A 13 -3.93 10.06 -6.40
N PHE A 14 -5.20 10.32 -6.69
CA PHE A 14 -5.64 10.62 -8.05
C PHE A 14 -5.22 12.00 -8.52
N GLU A 15 -5.16 12.98 -7.63
CA GLU A 15 -4.61 14.31 -7.93
C GLU A 15 -3.11 14.25 -8.21
N ILE A 16 -2.35 13.47 -7.42
CA ILE A 16 -0.92 13.24 -7.69
C ILE A 16 -0.72 12.60 -9.07
N ARG A 17 -1.58 11.65 -9.47
CA ARG A 17 -1.54 11.06 -10.81
C ARG A 17 -1.74 12.14 -11.90
N LYS A 18 -2.71 13.04 -11.75
CA LYS A 18 -2.91 14.16 -12.69
C LYS A 18 -1.71 15.09 -12.76
N ILE A 19 -1.03 15.31 -11.63
CA ILE A 19 0.20 16.12 -11.58
C ILE A 19 1.31 15.42 -12.37
N HIS A 20 1.46 14.10 -12.26
CA HIS A 20 2.40 13.34 -13.09
C HIS A 20 2.06 13.36 -14.58
N GLU A 21 0.78 13.26 -14.94
CA GLU A 21 0.32 13.39 -16.32
C GLU A 21 0.71 14.76 -16.92
N ARG A 22 0.73 15.81 -16.10
CA ARG A 22 1.05 17.18 -16.54
C ARG A 22 2.54 17.52 -16.54
N TYR A 23 3.28 17.09 -15.51
CA TYR A 23 4.66 17.54 -15.27
C TYR A 23 5.71 16.44 -15.44
N GLY A 24 5.28 15.21 -15.70
CA GLY A 24 6.15 14.08 -15.92
C GLY A 24 6.41 13.23 -14.67
N PRO A 25 7.33 12.27 -14.75
CA PRO A 25 7.46 11.19 -13.77
C PRO A 25 8.04 11.59 -12.41
N ILE A 26 8.64 12.77 -12.26
CA ILE A 26 9.23 13.25 -11.01
C ILE A 26 8.62 14.61 -10.69
N VAL A 27 7.85 14.68 -9.60
CA VAL A 27 7.11 15.89 -9.23
C VAL A 27 7.32 16.22 -7.77
N ARG A 28 7.45 17.50 -7.44
CA ARG A 28 7.61 17.97 -6.07
C ARG A 28 6.26 18.40 -5.52
N ILE A 29 5.64 17.56 -4.71
CA ILE A 29 4.29 17.80 -4.16
C ILE A 29 4.30 18.74 -2.94
N ASN A 30 5.44 18.82 -2.24
CA ASN A 30 5.66 19.73 -1.11
C ASN A 30 7.14 20.18 -1.12
N PRO A 31 7.48 21.38 -0.62
CA PRO A 31 8.87 21.75 -0.31
C PRO A 31 9.75 20.64 0.28
N ARG A 32 9.20 19.73 1.08
CA ARG A 32 9.95 18.63 1.71
C ARG A 32 9.79 17.26 1.04
N GLU A 33 8.94 17.12 0.02
CA GLU A 33 8.58 15.83 -0.56
C GLU A 33 8.63 15.82 -2.09
N ILE A 34 9.25 14.78 -2.63
CA ILE A 34 9.34 14.50 -4.06
C ILE A 34 8.64 13.15 -4.30
N HIS A 35 7.65 13.15 -5.18
CA HIS A 35 6.93 11.95 -5.61
C HIS A 35 7.45 11.50 -6.98
N ILE A 36 7.74 10.20 -7.10
CA ILE A 36 8.34 9.59 -8.29
C ILE A 36 7.38 8.49 -8.80
N SER A 37 7.01 8.57 -10.06
CA SER A 37 6.14 7.63 -10.78
C SER A 37 6.85 7.13 -12.05
N ASP A 38 8.06 6.60 -11.87
CA ASP A 38 8.91 6.08 -12.95
C ASP A 38 9.28 4.60 -12.70
N PRO A 39 8.89 3.66 -13.56
CA PRO A 39 9.29 2.25 -13.45
C PRO A 39 10.81 2.04 -13.54
N ASP A 40 11.51 2.88 -14.30
CA ASP A 40 12.95 2.81 -14.53
C ASP A 40 13.75 3.62 -13.52
N SER A 41 13.07 4.32 -12.59
CA SER A 41 13.68 4.84 -11.37
C SER A 41 14.05 3.69 -10.43
N THR A 42 14.94 2.82 -10.91
CA THR A 42 15.58 1.80 -10.10
C THR A 42 16.43 2.55 -9.09
N THR A 43 15.77 2.79 -7.95
CA THR A 43 16.27 3.21 -6.67
C THR A 43 17.78 3.00 -6.56
N THR A 44 18.58 4.00 -6.92
CA THR A 44 20.02 4.05 -6.58
C THR A 44 20.24 3.96 -5.06
N SER A 45 19.16 4.02 -4.26
CA SER A 45 19.14 3.92 -2.81
C SER A 45 18.93 2.51 -2.24
N THR A 46 18.72 1.44 -3.02
CA THR A 46 18.60 0.06 -2.48
C THR A 46 19.94 -0.66 -2.35
N LEU A 47 20.99 -0.14 -3.00
CA LEU A 47 22.35 -0.68 -2.92
C LEU A 47 23.08 -0.13 -1.68
N GLY A 48 22.81 -0.72 -0.52
CA GLY A 48 23.82 -0.85 0.53
C GLY A 48 23.94 0.26 1.59
N ARG A 49 22.98 1.18 1.74
CA ARG A 49 22.99 2.11 2.89
C ARG A 49 21.65 2.11 3.64
N PRO A 50 21.64 1.85 4.96
CA PRO A 50 20.42 1.96 5.75
C PRO A 50 19.98 3.42 5.76
N ARG A 51 18.84 3.72 5.13
CA ARG A 51 18.25 5.06 5.18
C ARG A 51 17.46 5.18 6.49
N ASN A 52 17.85 6.17 7.29
CA ASN A 52 17.00 6.85 8.26
C ASN A 52 15.91 7.65 7.52
N TRP A 53 15.01 6.95 6.82
CA TRP A 53 13.78 7.59 6.34
C TRP A 53 12.98 7.89 7.61
N ILE A 54 12.94 9.15 8.01
CA ILE A 54 12.03 9.59 9.06
C ILE A 54 10.64 9.31 8.47
N SER A 55 10.01 8.23 8.91
CA SER A 55 8.65 7.79 8.57
C SER A 55 7.60 8.72 9.19
N GLY A 56 7.89 10.02 9.24
CA GLY A 56 7.07 11.05 9.91
C GLY A 56 6.08 11.73 8.98
N HIS A 57 6.04 11.38 7.69
CA HIS A 57 5.11 11.95 6.71
C HIS A 57 4.04 10.96 6.23
N GLY A 58 4.04 9.73 6.75
CA GLY A 58 2.86 8.87 6.63
C GLY A 58 1.72 9.47 7.44
N LEU A 59 0.50 9.42 6.92
CA LEU A 59 -0.74 9.73 7.64
C LEU A 59 -0.63 9.21 9.09
N PRO A 60 -0.61 10.07 10.13
CA PRO A 60 -0.48 9.65 11.53
C PRO A 60 -1.47 8.55 11.94
N MET A 61 -2.60 8.47 11.24
CA MET A 61 -3.65 7.48 11.41
C MET A 61 -3.27 6.07 10.90
N LEU A 62 -2.47 5.98 9.83
CA LEU A 62 -1.87 4.74 9.33
C LEU A 62 -0.53 4.44 10.02
N SER A 63 0.11 5.47 10.58
CA SER A 63 1.38 5.40 11.27
C SER A 63 1.30 5.54 12.78
N GLY A 64 0.26 4.95 13.37
CA GLY A 64 0.28 4.62 14.79
C GLY A 64 1.59 3.90 15.09
N SER A 65 2.28 4.35 16.14
CA SER A 65 3.63 3.96 16.61
C SER A 65 3.91 2.44 16.74
N TRP A 66 2.89 1.62 16.49
CA TRP A 66 2.85 0.17 16.65
C TRP A 66 2.61 -0.59 15.33
N THR A 67 2.39 0.12 14.22
CA THR A 67 2.16 -0.50 12.90
C THR A 67 3.50 -0.88 12.27
N GLN A 68 3.57 -2.08 11.68
CA GLN A 68 4.80 -2.63 11.09
C GLN A 68 5.43 -1.72 10.02
N SER A 69 4.62 -0.86 9.41
CA SER A 69 4.99 0.08 8.34
C SER A 69 5.62 1.38 8.84
N SER A 70 5.56 1.64 10.14
CA SER A 70 5.88 2.96 10.74
C SER A 70 7.04 2.90 11.71
N ALA A 71 7.78 1.79 11.68
CA ALA A 71 8.80 1.54 12.65
C ALA A 71 9.96 2.53 12.51
N VAL A 72 10.18 3.29 13.58
CA VAL A 72 11.24 4.31 13.71
C VAL A 72 12.64 3.72 13.56
N LYS A 73 12.80 2.40 13.76
CA LYS A 73 14.07 1.69 13.67
C LYS A 73 14.13 0.84 12.39
N HIS A 74 15.26 0.97 11.70
CA HIS A 74 15.54 0.31 10.41
C HIS A 74 15.35 -1.22 10.41
N ASP A 75 15.60 -1.91 11.53
CA ASP A 75 15.53 -3.37 11.61
C ASP A 75 14.14 -3.94 11.91
N VAL A 76 13.23 -3.12 12.42
CA VAL A 76 11.91 -3.61 12.87
C VAL A 76 11.08 -4.17 11.71
N PRO A 77 11.03 -3.55 10.52
CA PRO A 77 10.34 -4.13 9.37
C PRO A 77 10.97 -5.46 8.92
N ARG A 78 12.31 -5.61 9.05
CA ARG A 78 13.00 -6.86 8.72
C ARG A 78 12.60 -8.00 9.66
N VAL A 79 12.57 -7.73 10.96
CA VAL A 79 12.15 -8.71 11.98
C VAL A 79 10.68 -9.10 11.80
N HIS A 80 9.80 -8.11 11.60
CA HIS A 80 8.38 -8.38 11.37
C HIS A 80 8.14 -9.18 10.08
N ARG A 81 8.81 -8.81 8.98
CA ARG A 81 8.74 -9.59 7.73
C ARG A 81 9.23 -11.02 7.93
N ALA A 82 10.35 -11.22 8.64
CA ALA A 82 10.85 -12.57 8.91
C ALA A 82 9.82 -13.45 9.64
N ALA A 83 9.10 -12.88 10.61
CA ALA A 83 8.03 -13.59 11.32
C ALA A 83 6.79 -13.88 10.44
N LEU A 84 6.48 -12.99 9.48
CA LEU A 84 5.31 -13.13 8.60
C LEU A 84 5.55 -13.97 7.35
N ASN A 85 6.79 -14.06 6.85
CA ASN A 85 7.14 -14.74 5.60
C ASN A 85 6.59 -16.18 5.48
N PRO A 86 6.55 -17.02 6.54
CA PRO A 86 5.98 -18.37 6.44
C PRO A 86 4.50 -18.38 6.01
N PHE A 87 3.72 -17.37 6.42
CA PHE A 87 2.30 -17.25 6.06
C PHE A 87 2.09 -16.91 4.58
N PHE A 88 3.07 -16.29 3.94
CA PHE A 88 3.03 -15.90 2.53
C PHE A 88 3.86 -16.83 1.62
N SER A 89 4.25 -18.01 2.11
CA SER A 89 4.92 -19.02 1.29
C SER A 89 3.98 -19.57 0.21
N LYS A 90 4.52 -19.95 -0.95
CA LYS A 90 3.73 -20.58 -2.05
C LYS A 90 2.94 -21.79 -1.57
N ALA A 91 3.52 -22.59 -0.67
CA ALA A 91 2.87 -23.75 -0.07
C ALA A 91 1.67 -23.33 0.79
N LYS A 92 1.83 -22.32 1.66
CA LYS A 92 0.74 -21.82 2.49
C LYS A 92 -0.38 -21.20 1.65
N VAL A 93 -0.02 -20.42 0.62
CA VAL A 93 -1.00 -19.84 -0.33
C VAL A 93 -1.80 -20.96 -1.02
N ARG A 94 -1.15 -21.99 -1.55
CA ARG A 94 -1.84 -23.14 -2.16
C ARG A 94 -2.75 -23.87 -1.19
N SER A 95 -2.35 -24.00 0.08
CA SER A 95 -3.20 -24.64 1.11
C SER A 95 -4.47 -23.85 1.41
N LEU A 96 -4.46 -22.53 1.26
CA LEU A 96 -5.60 -21.65 1.53
C LEU A 96 -6.50 -21.44 0.30
N GLN A 97 -5.99 -21.73 -0.90
CA GLN A 97 -6.72 -21.55 -2.16
C GLN A 97 -8.13 -22.20 -2.16
N PRO A 98 -8.33 -23.45 -1.71
CA PRO A 98 -9.67 -24.07 -1.73
C PRO A 98 -10.68 -23.33 -0.83
N GLN A 99 -10.24 -22.78 0.30
CA GLN A 99 -11.11 -22.02 1.20
C GLN A 99 -11.56 -20.70 0.58
N ILE A 100 -10.66 -20.04 -0.15
CA ILE A 100 -10.96 -18.81 -0.88
C ILE A 100 -11.97 -19.11 -2.00
N GLU A 101 -11.77 -20.20 -2.75
CA GLU A 101 -12.67 -20.64 -3.82
C GLU A 101 -14.08 -20.98 -3.28
N GLU A 102 -14.17 -21.64 -2.12
CA GLU A 102 -15.45 -21.93 -1.46
C GLU A 102 -16.20 -20.65 -1.07
N MET A 103 -15.48 -19.68 -0.47
CA MET A 103 -16.07 -18.39 -0.10
C MET A 103 -16.55 -17.62 -1.35
N LEU A 104 -15.76 -17.65 -2.42
CA LEU A 104 -16.12 -17.03 -3.69
C LEU A 104 -17.39 -17.66 -4.27
N ALA A 105 -17.51 -18.99 -4.27
CA ALA A 105 -18.70 -19.69 -4.74
C ALA A 105 -19.96 -19.29 -3.95
N LYS A 106 -19.86 -19.13 -2.63
CA LYS A 106 -20.96 -18.64 -1.78
C LYS A 106 -21.38 -17.22 -2.15
N LEU A 107 -20.41 -16.32 -2.34
CA LEU A 107 -20.67 -14.93 -2.70
C LEU A 107 -21.31 -14.81 -4.09
N LEU A 108 -20.86 -15.61 -5.06
CA LEU A 108 -21.44 -15.64 -6.41
C LEU A 108 -22.89 -16.13 -6.38
N ARG A 109 -23.15 -17.24 -5.68
CA ARG A 109 -24.51 -17.76 -5.50
C ARG A 109 -25.42 -16.73 -4.83
N PHE A 110 -24.94 -16.02 -3.81
CA PHE A 110 -25.71 -14.94 -3.19
C PHE A 110 -26.02 -13.79 -4.17
N ALA A 111 -25.04 -13.40 -4.99
CA ALA A 111 -25.24 -12.37 -6.00
C ALA A 111 -26.27 -12.80 -7.08
N GLU A 112 -26.28 -14.07 -7.47
CA GLU A 112 -27.29 -14.63 -8.39
C GLU A 112 -28.69 -14.62 -7.78
N PHE A 113 -28.85 -15.06 -6.53
CA PHE A 113 -30.13 -14.96 -5.81
C PHE A 113 -30.64 -13.52 -5.74
N ARG A 114 -29.76 -12.56 -5.47
CA ARG A 114 -30.14 -11.13 -5.42
C ARG A 114 -30.56 -10.58 -6.78
N LYS A 115 -29.99 -11.07 -7.89
CA LYS A 115 -30.41 -10.69 -9.24
C LYS A 115 -31.80 -11.25 -9.58
N LEU A 116 -32.08 -12.50 -9.18
CA LEU A 116 -33.39 -13.13 -9.39
C LEU A 116 -34.49 -12.52 -8.52
N ALA A 117 -34.18 -12.04 -7.32
CA ALA A 117 -35.14 -11.37 -6.44
C ALA A 117 -35.47 -9.92 -6.83
N ASN A 118 -34.69 -9.33 -7.75
CA ASN A 118 -34.88 -7.95 -8.24
C ASN A 118 -35.42 -7.91 -9.69
N GLN A 119 -35.86 -9.06 -10.23
CA GLN A 119 -36.66 -9.17 -11.46
C GLN A 119 -38.11 -9.44 -11.09
#